data_AF-A0A4Q3AI43-F1
#
_entry.id   AF-A0A4Q3AI43-F1
#
_cell.length_a   1.000
_cell.length_b   1.000
_cell.length_c   1.000
_cell.angle_alpha   90.00
_cell.angle_beta   90.00
_cell.angle_gamma   90.00
#
_symmetry.space_group_name_H-M   'P 1'
#
loop_
_entity.id
_entity.type
_entity.pdbx_description
1 polymer ?
#
loop_
_entity_poly.entity_id
_entity_poly.type
_entity_poly.pdbx_seq_one_letter_code
_entity_poly.pdbx_strand_id
1 'polypeptide(L)'
;MHAYIEDNKASISRAADLLELGMVREAMAVIERLPEDLRSVSAARRIFVRAATGLGRWREALAEAKTLLDGNEADRTAAAHAFQALAAEACNRGRDEDATRLIRAAIRVRLEQVDEILVDERFPAKFREKLVSKWR
;
A
#
# COMPACT_ATOMS: atom_id res chain seq x y z
N MET A 1 12.34 -31.18 -1.21
CA MET A 1 11.12 -30.33 -1.28
C MET A 1 10.96 -29.44 -0.05
N HIS A 2 11.19 -29.93 1.18
CA HIS A 2 11.11 -29.09 2.40
C HIS A 2 12.03 -27.85 2.40
N ALA A 3 13.31 -28.01 2.05
CA ALA A 3 14.26 -26.89 1.98
C ALA A 3 13.83 -25.77 1.00
N TYR A 4 13.12 -26.12 -0.07
CA TYR A 4 12.62 -25.15 -1.06
C TYR A 4 11.49 -24.28 -0.50
N ILE A 5 10.63 -24.84 0.36
CA ILE A 5 9.52 -24.09 0.96
C ILE A 5 10.02 -23.19 2.10
N GLU A 6 11.01 -23.66 2.87
CA GLU A 6 11.61 -22.89 3.97
C GLU A 6 12.43 -21.70 3.48
N ASP A 7 13.27 -21.88 2.45
CA ASP A 7 14.08 -20.81 1.85
C ASP A 7 13.20 -19.70 1.25
N ASN A 8 12.06 -20.08 0.67
CA ASN A 8 11.14 -19.10 0.10
C ASN A 8 10.29 -18.37 1.17
N LYS A 9 9.92 -19.01 2.28
CA LYS A 9 9.32 -18.29 3.43
C LYS A 9 10.30 -17.31 4.05
N ALA A 10 11.57 -17.71 4.17
CA ALA A 10 12.65 -16.81 4.60
C ALA A 10 12.81 -15.61 3.66
N SER A 11 12.60 -15.80 2.36
CA SER A 11 12.63 -14.71 1.38
C SER A 11 11.52 -13.67 1.59
N ILE A 12 10.29 -14.08 1.90
CA ILE A 12 9.20 -13.15 2.25
C ILE A 12 9.53 -12.39 3.54
N SER A 13 10.02 -13.10 4.57
CA SER A 13 10.43 -12.46 5.84
C SER A 13 11.53 -11.42 5.60
N ARG A 14 12.56 -11.80 4.85
CA ARG A 14 13.66 -10.90 4.49
C ARG A 14 13.18 -9.66 3.73
N ALA A 15 12.23 -9.83 2.80
CA ALA A 15 11.67 -8.69 2.08
C ALA A 15 10.91 -7.73 3.01
N ALA A 16 10.23 -8.25 4.03
CA ALA A 16 9.60 -7.43 5.06
C ALA A 16 10.66 -6.66 5.88
N ASP A 17 11.72 -7.34 6.35
CA ASP A 17 12.80 -6.69 7.11
C ASP A 17 13.47 -5.57 6.30
N LEU A 18 13.70 -5.79 5.00
CA LEU A 18 14.23 -4.77 4.10
C LEU A 18 13.32 -3.55 4.00
N LEU A 19 11.99 -3.73 3.97
CA LEU A 19 11.06 -2.59 4.00
C LEU A 19 11.14 -1.80 5.29
N GLU A 20 11.23 -2.48 6.44
CA GLU A 20 11.34 -1.81 7.75
C GLU A 20 12.65 -1.01 7.86
N LEU A 21 13.71 -1.45 7.18
CA LEU A 21 14.97 -0.72 7.05
C LEU A 21 14.96 0.38 5.97
N GLY A 22 13.84 0.59 5.27
CA GLY A 22 13.72 1.56 4.19
C GLY A 22 14.42 1.15 2.88
N MET A 23 14.88 -0.10 2.77
CA MET A 23 15.52 -0.67 1.58
C MET A 23 14.48 -1.13 0.56
N VAL A 24 13.70 -0.17 0.04
CA VAL A 24 12.51 -0.43 -0.76
C VAL A 24 12.83 -1.14 -2.08
N ARG A 25 13.95 -0.80 -2.75
CA ARG A 25 14.34 -1.41 -4.02
C ARG A 25 14.74 -2.88 -3.84
N GLU A 26 15.46 -3.15 -2.77
CA GLU A 26 15.94 -4.47 -2.41
C GLU A 26 14.79 -5.38 -1.99
N ALA A 27 13.86 -4.87 -1.19
CA ALA A 27 12.63 -5.59 -0.85
C ALA A 27 11.84 -5.97 -2.12
N MET A 28 11.64 -5.03 -3.05
CA MET A 28 10.98 -5.31 -4.32
C MET A 28 11.71 -6.39 -5.13
N ALA A 29 13.03 -6.30 -5.23
CA ALA A 29 13.84 -7.27 -5.98
C ALA A 29 13.73 -8.69 -5.41
N VAL A 30 13.58 -8.84 -4.09
CA VAL A 30 13.32 -10.14 -3.46
C VAL A 30 11.94 -10.66 -3.85
N ILE A 31 10.91 -9.82 -3.74
CA ILE A 31 9.53 -10.20 -4.10
C ILE A 31 9.40 -10.60 -5.57
N GLU A 32 10.03 -9.86 -6.49
CA GLU A 32 9.94 -10.14 -7.93
C GLU A 32 10.59 -11.46 -8.33
N ARG A 33 11.56 -11.94 -7.56
CA ARG A 33 12.24 -13.23 -7.75
C ARG A 33 11.46 -14.42 -7.18
N LEU A 34 10.43 -14.18 -6.37
CA LEU A 34 9.62 -15.26 -5.84
C LEU A 34 8.88 -15.99 -6.98
N PRO A 35 8.68 -17.31 -6.84
CA PRO A 35 7.73 -18.08 -7.66
C PRO A 35 6.32 -17.47 -7.64
N GLU A 36 5.55 -17.64 -8.73
CA GLU A 36 4.23 -17.02 -8.93
C GLU A 36 3.21 -17.38 -7.83
N ASP A 37 3.21 -18.65 -7.40
CA ASP A 37 2.37 -19.16 -6.33
C ASP A 37 2.67 -18.45 -4.99
N LEU A 38 3.95 -18.14 -4.76
CA LEU A 38 4.38 -17.43 -3.55
C LEU A 38 4.22 -15.92 -3.66
N ARG A 39 4.37 -15.32 -4.84
CA ARG A 39 4.00 -13.90 -5.06
C ARG A 39 2.52 -13.67 -4.82
N SER A 40 1.70 -14.69 -5.06
CA SER A 40 0.25 -14.61 -4.89
C SER A 40 -0.23 -14.73 -3.44
N VAL A 41 0.63 -15.10 -2.48
CA VAL A 41 0.22 -15.16 -1.08
C VAL A 41 0.08 -13.75 -0.50
N SER A 42 -0.91 -13.56 0.38
CA SER A 42 -1.22 -12.24 0.95
C SER A 42 -0.02 -11.53 1.58
N ALA A 43 0.89 -12.26 2.23
CA ALA A 43 2.11 -11.66 2.82
C ALA A 43 3.02 -11.03 1.76
N ALA A 44 3.29 -11.74 0.65
CA ALA A 44 4.11 -11.21 -0.44
C ALA A 44 3.42 -10.02 -1.13
N ARG A 45 2.10 -10.10 -1.34
CA ARG A 45 1.32 -8.99 -1.93
C ARG A 45 1.33 -7.73 -1.08
N ARG A 46 1.23 -7.84 0.25
CA ARG A 46 1.35 -6.68 1.17
C ARG A 46 2.70 -6.00 1.02
N ILE A 47 3.79 -6.79 0.98
CA ILE A 47 5.16 -6.27 0.78
C ILE A 47 5.27 -5.62 -0.60
N PHE A 48 4.77 -6.29 -1.65
CA PHE A 48 4.76 -5.74 -3.01
C PHE A 48 4.06 -4.38 -3.05
N VAL A 49 2.87 -4.26 -2.48
CA VAL A 49 2.10 -3.01 -2.46
C VAL A 49 2.88 -1.89 -1.76
N ARG A 50 3.45 -2.16 -0.58
CA ARG A 50 4.28 -1.18 0.15
C ARG A 50 5.53 -0.79 -0.64
N ALA A 51 6.20 -1.75 -1.27
CA ALA A 51 7.38 -1.49 -2.08
C ALA A 51 7.03 -0.70 -3.36
N ALA A 52 5.95 -1.07 -4.04
CA ALA A 52 5.49 -0.44 -5.26
C ALA A 52 5.08 1.02 -5.02
N THR A 53 4.42 1.33 -3.89
CA THR A 53 4.12 2.72 -3.53
C THR A 53 5.41 3.50 -3.22
N GLY A 54 6.35 2.92 -2.48
CA GLY A 54 7.64 3.56 -2.19
C GLY A 54 8.50 3.84 -3.43
N LEU A 55 8.37 3.02 -4.47
CA LEU A 55 9.06 3.20 -5.76
C LEU A 55 8.28 4.05 -6.78
N GLY A 56 7.07 4.49 -6.43
CA GLY A 56 6.20 5.22 -7.36
C GLY A 56 5.63 4.37 -8.51
N ARG A 57 5.59 3.05 -8.36
CA ARG A 57 4.93 2.10 -9.28
C ARG A 57 3.42 2.10 -9.04
N TRP A 58 2.80 3.27 -9.20
CA TRP A 58 1.43 3.56 -8.77
C TRP A 58 0.38 2.65 -9.39
N ARG A 59 0.54 2.29 -10.67
CA ARG A 59 -0.43 1.42 -11.38
C ARG A 59 -0.44 0.01 -10.79
N GLU A 60 0.74 -0.53 -10.51
CA GLU A 60 0.91 -1.88 -9.97
C GLU A 60 0.50 -1.93 -8.50
N ALA A 61 0.88 -0.93 -7.71
CA ALA A 61 0.41 -0.77 -6.34
C ALA A 61 -1.12 -0.74 -6.25
N LEU A 62 -1.78 0.02 -7.15
CA LEU A 62 -3.24 0.09 -7.20
C LEU A 62 -3.89 -1.25 -7.55
N ALA A 63 -3.32 -1.97 -8.53
CA ALA A 63 -3.84 -3.27 -8.94
C ALA A 63 -3.78 -4.27 -7.78
N GLU A 64 -2.62 -4.38 -7.13
CA GLU A 64 -2.41 -5.31 -6.04
C GLU A 64 -3.21 -4.93 -4.78
N ALA A 65 -3.28 -3.64 -4.43
CA ALA A 65 -4.08 -3.16 -3.31
C ALA A 65 -5.56 -3.54 -3.43
N LYS A 66 -6.12 -3.56 -4.66
CA LYS A 66 -7.49 -4.02 -4.89
C LYS A 66 -7.67 -5.51 -4.58
N THR A 67 -6.65 -6.33 -4.80
CA THR A 67 -6.73 -7.77 -4.50
C THR A 67 -6.71 -8.07 -3.00
N LEU A 68 -6.24 -7.12 -2.18
CA LEU A 68 -6.15 -7.24 -0.73
C LEU A 68 -7.44 -6.84 0.00
N LEU A 69 -8.45 -6.30 -0.70
CA LEU A 69 -9.66 -5.75 -0.08
C LEU A 69 -10.51 -6.81 0.62
N ASP A 70 -10.56 -8.02 0.05
CA ASP A 70 -11.32 -9.15 0.58
C ASP A 70 -10.48 -10.01 1.55
N GLY A 71 -9.26 -9.56 1.87
CA GLY A 71 -8.34 -10.25 2.77
C GLY A 71 -8.61 -10.01 4.25
N ASN A 72 -7.64 -10.40 5.08
CA ASN A 72 -7.69 -10.16 6.52
C ASN A 72 -7.45 -8.68 6.86
N GLU A 73 -7.48 -8.34 8.14
CA GLU A 73 -7.26 -6.96 8.61
C GLU A 73 -5.91 -6.37 8.17
N ALA A 74 -4.84 -7.17 8.16
CA ALA A 74 -3.53 -6.71 7.73
C ALA A 74 -3.48 -6.45 6.21
N ASP A 75 -4.21 -7.24 5.42
CA ASP A 75 -4.36 -7.04 3.98
C ASP A 75 -5.13 -5.75 3.68
N ARG A 76 -6.26 -5.56 4.38
CA ARG A 76 -7.07 -4.33 4.29
C ARG A 76 -6.30 -3.08 4.73
N THR A 77 -5.51 -3.19 5.79
CA THR A 77 -4.64 -2.09 6.26
C THR A 77 -3.62 -1.71 5.20
N ALA A 78 -2.93 -2.70 4.59
CA ALA A 78 -1.99 -2.44 3.50
C ALA A 78 -2.67 -1.79 2.29
N ALA A 79 -3.88 -2.23 1.93
CA ALA A 79 -4.66 -1.63 0.86
C ALA A 79 -5.04 -0.17 1.16
N ALA A 80 -5.50 0.12 2.38
CA ALA A 80 -5.88 1.47 2.80
C ALA A 80 -4.70 2.44 2.74
N HIS A 81 -3.53 2.05 3.26
CA HIS A 81 -2.31 2.86 3.15
C HIS A 81 -1.89 3.08 1.69
N ALA A 82 -2.05 2.08 0.83
CA ALA A 82 -1.75 2.22 -0.59
C ALA A 82 -2.68 3.22 -1.29
N PHE A 83 -3.98 3.15 -1.02
CA PHE A 83 -4.93 4.15 -1.53
C PHE A 83 -4.62 5.55 -1.03
N GLN A 84 -4.23 5.72 0.24
CA GLN A 84 -3.79 7.01 0.76
C GLN A 84 -2.55 7.52 0.01
N ALA A 85 -1.52 6.70 -0.18
CA ALA A 85 -0.32 7.11 -0.91
C ALA A 85 -0.63 7.50 -2.38
N LEU A 86 -1.49 6.72 -3.04
CA LEU A 86 -1.97 7.02 -4.39
C LEU A 86 -2.79 8.31 -4.45
N ALA A 87 -3.59 8.60 -3.42
CA ALA A 87 -4.35 9.82 -3.32
C ALA A 87 -3.44 11.04 -3.15
N ALA A 88 -2.41 10.93 -2.30
CA ALA A 88 -1.43 11.99 -2.12
C ALA A 88 -0.70 12.30 -3.44
N GLU A 89 -0.29 11.26 -4.18
CA GLU A 89 0.30 11.44 -5.51
C GLU A 89 -0.68 12.08 -6.50
N ALA A 90 -1.96 11.70 -6.47
CA ALA A 90 -2.97 12.33 -7.31
C ALA A 90 -3.13 13.82 -6.98
N CYS A 91 -3.18 14.19 -5.70
CA CYS A 91 -3.17 15.59 -5.26
C CYS A 91 -1.94 16.36 -5.74
N ASN A 92 -0.74 15.78 -5.60
CA ASN A 92 0.50 16.42 -6.04
C ASN A 92 0.53 16.68 -7.55
N ARG A 93 -0.23 15.91 -8.33
CA ARG A 93 -0.44 16.12 -9.78
C ARG A 93 -1.67 16.95 -10.12
N GLY A 94 -2.34 17.58 -9.15
CA GLY A 94 -3.54 18.39 -9.36
C GLY A 94 -4.79 17.60 -9.74
N ARG A 95 -4.81 16.28 -9.49
CA ARG A 95 -5.96 15.39 -9.79
C ARG A 95 -6.82 15.19 -8.55
N ASP A 96 -7.45 16.25 -8.09
CA ASP A 96 -8.21 16.29 -6.82
C ASP A 96 -9.39 15.32 -6.77
N GLU A 97 -10.05 15.07 -7.90
CA GLU A 97 -11.18 14.13 -8.00
C GLU A 97 -10.70 12.69 -7.80
N ASP A 98 -9.59 12.31 -8.44
CA ASP A 98 -8.95 11.01 -8.26
C ASP A 98 -8.51 10.82 -6.81
N ALA A 99 -7.87 11.83 -6.23
CA ALA A 99 -7.45 11.81 -4.83
C ALA A 99 -8.64 11.60 -3.89
N THR A 100 -9.74 12.34 -4.11
CA THR A 100 -10.97 12.21 -3.31
C THR A 100 -11.55 10.79 -3.42
N ARG A 101 -11.57 10.21 -4.63
CA ARG A 101 -12.05 8.84 -4.85
C ARG A 101 -11.18 7.81 -4.13
N LEU A 102 -9.86 7.97 -4.18
CA LEU A 102 -8.91 7.08 -3.52
C LEU A 102 -9.00 7.18 -1.99
N ILE A 103 -9.17 8.38 -1.43
CA ILE A 103 -9.39 8.56 0.02
C ILE A 103 -10.70 7.90 0.48
N ARG A 104 -11.78 8.05 -0.29
CA ARG A 104 -13.03 7.35 0.01
C ARG A 104 -12.84 5.84 0.01
N ALA A 105 -12.03 5.31 -0.90
CA ALA A 105 -11.69 3.88 -0.90
C ALA A 105 -10.88 3.52 0.36
N ALA A 106 -9.88 4.31 0.73
CA ALA A 106 -9.06 4.09 1.92
C ALA A 106 -9.91 4.07 3.21
N ILE A 107 -10.77 5.06 3.40
CA ILE A 107 -11.67 5.20 4.57
C ILE A 107 -12.71 4.08 4.60
N ARG A 108 -13.26 3.67 3.44
CA ARG A 108 -14.20 2.55 3.38
C ARG A 108 -13.58 1.23 3.83
N VAL A 109 -12.31 1.03 3.52
CA VAL A 109 -11.56 -0.18 3.90
C VAL A 109 -11.20 -0.16 5.38
N ARG A 110 -10.84 1.02 5.91
CA ARG A 110 -10.43 1.23 7.29
C ARG A 110 -10.86 2.63 7.72
N LEU A 111 -11.84 2.72 8.62
CA LEU A 111 -12.42 4.01 9.01
C LEU A 111 -11.38 4.92 9.69
N GLU A 112 -10.49 4.33 10.49
CA GLU A 112 -9.39 4.99 11.19
C GLU A 112 -8.39 5.65 10.24
N GLN A 113 -8.43 5.30 8.95
CA GLN A 113 -7.59 5.93 7.94
C GLN A 113 -7.88 7.44 7.81
N VAL A 114 -9.07 7.89 8.22
CA VAL A 114 -9.40 9.33 8.23
C VAL A 114 -8.41 10.12 9.07
N ASP A 115 -8.08 9.66 10.27
CA ASP A 115 -7.19 10.39 11.19
C ASP A 115 -5.76 10.46 10.65
N GLU A 116 -5.29 9.37 10.05
CA GLU A 116 -3.98 9.33 9.39
C GLU A 116 -3.89 10.30 8.21
N ILE A 117 -4.95 10.40 7.40
CA ILE A 117 -4.99 11.31 6.24
C ILE A 117 -4.99 12.78 6.69
N LEU A 118 -5.65 13.10 7.81
CA LEU A 118 -5.76 14.45 8.32
C LEU A 118 -4.44 15.03 8.84
N VAL A 119 -3.49 14.16 9.21
CA VAL A 119 -2.14 14.56 9.65
C VAL A 119 -1.06 14.34 8.58
N ASP A 120 -1.40 13.68 7.46
CA ASP A 120 -0.44 13.38 6.41
C ASP A 120 -0.08 14.64 5.60
N GLU A 121 1.16 15.09 5.77
CA GLU A 121 1.72 16.29 5.15
C GLU A 121 1.85 16.20 3.63
N ARG A 122 1.77 14.99 3.05
CA ARG A 122 1.78 14.80 1.59
C ARG A 122 0.52 15.37 0.93
N PHE A 123 -0.55 15.61 1.68
CA PHE A 123 -1.72 16.32 1.19
C PHE A 123 -1.56 17.83 1.38
N PRO A 124 -2.03 18.67 0.44
CA PRO A 124 -2.12 20.11 0.67
C PRO A 124 -3.06 20.44 1.86
N ALA A 125 -2.74 21.46 2.66
CA ALA A 125 -3.56 21.86 3.81
C ALA A 125 -5.04 22.14 3.42
N LYS A 126 -5.25 22.88 2.33
CA LYS A 126 -6.58 23.14 1.75
C LYS A 126 -7.36 21.86 1.41
N PHE A 127 -6.64 20.84 0.97
CA PHE A 127 -7.25 19.55 0.65
C PHE A 127 -7.72 18.84 1.93
N ARG A 128 -6.89 18.83 2.99
CA ARG A 128 -7.24 18.25 4.29
C ARG A 128 -8.41 18.99 4.96
N GLU A 129 -8.44 20.32 4.90
CA GLU A 129 -9.57 21.12 5.41
C GLU A 129 -10.90 20.76 4.74
N LYS A 130 -10.89 20.60 3.41
CA LYS A 130 -12.06 20.16 2.63
C LYS A 130 -12.47 18.73 2.95
N LEU A 131 -11.54 17.88 3.38
CA LEU A 131 -11.85 16.53 3.85
C LEU A 131 -12.60 16.62 5.19
N VAL A 132 -12.08 17.38 6.16
CA VAL A 132 -12.74 17.58 7.47
C VAL A 132 -14.19 18.04 7.32
N SER A 133 -14.46 18.99 6.41
CA SER A 133 -15.82 19.51 6.21
C SER A 133 -16.81 18.50 5.61
N LYS A 134 -16.33 17.39 5.05
CA LYS A 134 -17.16 16.35 4.41
C LYS A 134 -17.40 15.12 5.30
N TRP A 135 -16.65 14.99 6.39
CA TRP A 135 -16.66 13.81 7.27
C TRP A 135 -17.00 14.14 8.73
N ARG A 136 -17.33 15.40 9.04
CA ARG A 136 -18.10 15.80 10.23
C ARG A 136 -19.58 15.78 9.92
#